data_AF-A0A960SDN0-F1
#
_entry.id   AF-A0A960SDN0-F1
#
_cell.length_a   1.000
_cell.length_b   1.000
_cell.length_c   1.000
_cell.angle_alpha   90.00
_cell.angle_beta   90.00
_cell.angle_gamma   90.00
#
_symmetry.space_group_name_H-M   'P 1'
#
loop_
_entity.id
_entity.type
_entity.pdbx_description
1 polymer ?
#
loop_
_entity_poly.entity_id
_entity_poly.type
_entity_poly.pdbx_seq_one_letter_code
_entity_poly.pdbx_strand_id
1 'polypeptide(L)'
;MKRVHFNFSKHVTRRSFLKSAGVCLTLPALESMFPAFAAAPVRSGPRRFLAVGNSFGMYQPAFFPTSEGADYQMTELLQPLEKLRKSFSVFSNLDHGLTGGHFGVHSFLSGVLKVDAKNMPDGNISLDQRIAEVMGAETRFPSLTVGSVGGLHNGTQMSWTRSGVRV
;
A
#
# COMPACT_ATOMS: atom_id res chain seq x y z
N MET A 1 16.01 73.09 28.90
CA MET A 1 16.51 71.71 29.07
C MET A 1 15.42 70.75 28.58
N LYS A 2 15.68 69.91 27.57
CA LYS A 2 14.69 68.93 27.06
C LYS A 2 14.61 67.74 28.02
N ARG A 3 13.42 67.36 28.46
CA ARG A 3 13.18 66.13 29.24
C ARG A 3 13.34 64.92 28.32
N VAL A 4 14.25 64.02 28.67
CA VAL A 4 14.39 62.71 28.04
C VAL A 4 13.49 61.74 28.79
N HIS A 5 12.57 61.08 28.08
CA HIS A 5 11.72 60.02 28.63
C HIS A 5 12.33 58.66 28.25
N PHE A 6 12.76 57.88 29.25
CA PHE A 6 13.13 56.48 29.07
C PHE A 6 11.87 55.61 29.22
N ASN A 7 11.50 54.90 28.16
CA ASN A 7 10.39 53.95 28.19
C ASN A 7 10.93 52.54 28.42
N PHE A 8 10.81 52.04 29.66
CA PHE A 8 11.09 50.65 29.99
C PHE A 8 9.88 49.80 29.61
N SER A 9 9.77 49.46 28.33
CA SER A 9 8.71 48.56 27.84
C SER A 9 8.74 47.23 28.61
N LYS A 10 7.56 46.57 28.74
CA LYS A 10 7.40 45.32 29.50
C LYS A 10 8.36 44.24 28.97
N HIS A 11 9.36 43.89 29.78
CA HIS A 11 10.23 42.75 29.50
C HIS A 11 9.42 41.45 29.52
N VAL A 12 9.62 40.60 28.52
CA VAL A 12 9.06 39.24 28.52
C VAL A 12 9.66 38.49 29.70
N THR A 13 8.81 38.07 30.64
CA THR A 13 9.29 37.34 31.82
C THR A 13 9.78 35.95 31.41
N ARG A 14 10.83 35.44 32.06
CA ARG A 14 11.31 34.06 31.90
C ARG A 14 10.17 33.03 32.01
N ARG A 15 9.20 33.28 32.91
CA ARG A 15 8.01 32.44 33.07
C ARG A 15 7.13 32.44 31.82
N SER A 16 6.88 33.61 31.24
CA SER A 16 6.12 33.72 29.98
C SER A 16 6.83 33.00 28.84
N PHE A 17 8.15 33.19 28.71
CA PHE A 17 8.98 32.52 27.71
C PHE A 17 8.93 30.98 27.82
N LEU A 18 9.10 30.44 29.04
CA LEU A 18 9.06 29.00 29.26
C LEU A 18 7.68 28.40 29.02
N LYS A 19 6.59 29.12 29.36
CA LYS A 19 5.22 28.69 29.05
C LYS A 19 4.97 28.62 27.55
N SER A 20 5.38 29.65 26.80
CA SER A 20 5.22 29.64 25.34
C SER A 20 6.09 28.58 24.67
N ALA A 21 7.32 28.37 25.14
CA ALA A 21 8.20 27.31 24.63
C ALA A 21 7.62 25.91 24.87
N GLY A 22 7.04 25.67 26.05
CA GLY A 22 6.36 24.40 26.35
C GLY A 22 5.18 24.13 25.41
N VAL A 23 4.36 25.16 25.14
CA VAL A 23 3.24 25.07 24.20
C VAL A 23 3.72 24.74 22.78
N CYS A 24 4.80 25.38 22.31
CA CYS A 24 5.39 25.11 21.00
C CYS A 24 5.90 23.67 20.84
N LEU A 25 6.37 23.02 21.92
CA LEU A 25 6.84 21.64 21.88
C LEU A 25 5.71 20.61 21.87
N THR A 26 4.55 20.95 22.45
CA THR A 26 3.37 20.08 22.51
C THR A 26 2.44 20.21 21.32
N LEU A 27 2.54 21.33 20.59
CA LEU A 27 1.74 21.54 19.39
C LEU A 27 2.30 20.67 18.26
N PRO A 28 1.46 19.85 17.59
CA PRO A 28 1.83 19.29 16.30
C PRO A 28 2.32 20.43 15.41
N ALA A 29 3.36 20.19 14.61
CA ALA A 29 3.70 21.14 13.57
C ALA A 29 2.41 21.34 12.75
N LEU A 30 1.95 22.58 12.57
CA LEU A 30 0.76 22.80 11.74
C LEU A 30 1.18 22.59 10.28
N GLU A 31 1.33 21.34 9.85
CA GLU A 31 1.84 21.07 8.50
C GLU A 31 0.89 21.61 7.41
N SER A 32 -0.38 21.84 7.76
CA SER A 32 -1.36 22.54 6.93
C SER A 32 -1.05 24.02 6.68
N MET A 33 -0.16 24.64 7.46
CA MET A 33 0.31 26.02 7.29
C MET A 33 1.59 26.11 6.45
N PHE A 34 2.17 24.98 6.02
CA PHE A 34 3.26 25.04 5.05
C PHE A 34 2.73 25.62 3.73
N PRO A 35 3.42 26.60 3.13
CA PRO A 35 3.04 27.14 1.84
C PRO A 35 2.95 26.01 0.82
N ALA A 36 1.85 25.93 0.07
CA ALA A 36 1.64 24.90 -0.97
C ALA A 36 2.78 24.86 -2.03
N PHE A 37 3.57 25.94 -2.13
CA PHE A 37 4.68 26.10 -3.05
C PHE A 37 6.07 26.08 -2.38
N ALA A 38 6.15 25.97 -1.05
CA ALA A 38 7.42 25.67 -0.41
C ALA A 38 7.65 24.16 -0.56
N ALA A 39 8.37 23.79 -1.63
CA ALA A 39 8.81 22.41 -1.82
C ALA A 39 9.75 22.03 -0.67
N ALA A 40 9.18 21.49 0.41
CA ALA A 40 9.93 20.58 1.25
C ALA A 40 10.57 19.54 0.32
N PRO A 41 11.82 19.10 0.58
CA PRO A 41 12.40 18.01 -0.21
C PRO A 41 11.36 16.91 -0.26
N VAL A 42 10.97 16.50 -1.47
CA VAL A 42 10.02 15.42 -1.68
C VAL A 42 10.68 14.19 -1.06
N ARG A 43 10.42 13.95 0.23
CA ARG A 43 10.57 12.62 0.79
C ARG A 43 9.64 11.79 -0.08
N SER A 44 10.22 10.91 -0.88
CA SER A 44 9.45 9.91 -1.60
C SER A 44 8.50 9.30 -0.57
N GLY A 45 7.20 9.51 -0.75
CA GLY A 45 6.21 8.99 0.20
C GLY A 45 6.36 7.48 0.35
N PRO A 46 5.75 6.89 1.39
CA PRO A 46 5.87 5.45 1.63
C PRO A 46 5.42 4.68 0.38
N ARG A 47 6.20 3.67 0.01
CA ARG A 47 5.85 2.78 -1.11
C ARG A 47 4.61 1.98 -0.74
N ARG A 48 3.71 1.79 -1.71
CA ARG A 48 2.45 1.06 -1.51
C ARG A 48 2.35 -0.08 -2.50
N PHE A 49 1.76 -1.17 -2.05
CA PHE A 49 1.43 -2.33 -2.87
C PHE A 49 -0.09 -2.46 -2.96
N LEU A 50 -0.59 -2.72 -4.16
CA LEU A 50 -2.00 -3.01 -4.41
C LEU A 50 -2.07 -4.30 -5.23
N ALA A 51 -2.77 -5.29 -4.70
CA ALA A 51 -3.17 -6.47 -5.45
C ALA A 51 -4.68 -6.43 -5.69
N VAL A 52 -5.08 -6.64 -6.94
CA VAL A 52 -6.48 -6.78 -7.34
C VAL A 52 -6.66 -8.16 -7.92
N GLY A 53 -7.37 -9.02 -7.21
CA GLY A 53 -7.73 -10.35 -7.71
C GLY A 53 -9.07 -10.31 -8.43
N ASN A 54 -9.07 -10.64 -9.73
CA ASN A 54 -10.31 -10.98 -10.43
C ASN A 54 -10.66 -12.43 -10.10
N SER A 55 -11.77 -12.66 -9.41
CA SER A 55 -12.21 -14.02 -9.07
C SER A 55 -12.43 -14.83 -10.35
N PHE A 56 -11.98 -16.09 -10.37
CA PHE A 56 -11.95 -16.98 -11.55
C PHE A 56 -11.02 -16.58 -12.70
N GLY A 57 -10.34 -15.44 -12.59
CA GLY A 57 -9.40 -14.99 -13.61
C GLY A 57 -10.09 -14.53 -14.90
N MET A 58 -9.38 -14.68 -16.01
CA MET A 58 -9.80 -14.24 -17.34
C MET A 58 -9.70 -15.41 -18.33
N TYR A 59 -10.33 -15.28 -19.48
CA TYR A 59 -10.16 -16.27 -20.56
C TYR A 59 -8.73 -16.21 -21.08
N GLN A 60 -7.89 -17.17 -20.66
CA GLN A 60 -6.44 -17.16 -20.87
C GLN A 60 -6.01 -16.98 -22.33
N PRO A 61 -6.62 -17.66 -23.32
CA PRO A 61 -6.24 -17.49 -24.73
C PRO A 61 -6.43 -16.08 -25.28
N ALA A 62 -7.33 -15.29 -24.68
CA ALA A 62 -7.57 -13.90 -25.05
C ALA A 62 -6.85 -12.89 -24.13
N PHE A 63 -6.19 -13.35 -23.05
CA PHE A 63 -5.48 -12.50 -22.09
C PHE A 63 -3.96 -12.54 -22.26
N PHE A 64 -3.36 -13.74 -22.38
CA PHE A 64 -1.91 -13.87 -22.41
C PHE A 64 -1.35 -13.75 -23.82
N PRO A 65 -0.38 -12.85 -24.06
CA PRO A 65 0.38 -12.81 -25.30
C PRO A 65 1.17 -14.11 -25.53
N THR A 66 1.37 -14.47 -26.79
CA THR A 66 2.18 -15.65 -27.17
C THR A 66 3.67 -15.32 -27.38
N SER A 67 4.00 -14.05 -27.62
CA SER A 67 5.37 -13.57 -27.75
C SER A 67 5.87 -12.88 -26.48
N GLU A 68 7.17 -12.97 -26.24
CA GLU A 68 7.85 -12.32 -25.12
C GLU A 68 8.39 -10.94 -25.51
N GLY A 69 8.83 -10.17 -24.49
CA GLY A 69 9.43 -8.84 -24.67
C GLY A 69 8.43 -7.69 -24.64
N ALA A 70 8.92 -6.45 -24.62
CA ALA A 70 8.08 -5.25 -24.46
C ALA A 70 7.11 -4.99 -25.63
N ASP A 71 7.42 -5.55 -26.80
CA ASP A 71 6.71 -5.33 -28.06
C ASP A 71 5.76 -6.49 -28.41
N TYR A 72 5.31 -7.26 -27.41
CA TYR A 72 4.32 -8.31 -27.61
C TYR A 72 3.02 -7.76 -28.25
N GLN A 73 2.31 -8.59 -29.01
CA GLN A 73 1.03 -8.21 -29.57
C GLN A 73 -0.04 -8.13 -28.48
N MET A 74 -0.75 -7.01 -28.34
CA MET A 74 -1.88 -6.94 -27.41
C MET A 74 -2.95 -7.95 -27.81
N THR A 75 -3.32 -8.80 -26.87
CA THR A 75 -4.46 -9.69 -26.99
C THR A 75 -5.77 -8.94 -26.80
N GLU A 76 -6.89 -9.55 -27.18
CA GLU A 76 -8.23 -8.95 -27.12
C GLU A 76 -8.54 -8.31 -25.75
N LEU A 77 -8.25 -9.00 -24.65
CA LEU A 77 -8.55 -8.50 -23.30
C LEU A 77 -7.58 -7.41 -22.83
N LEU A 78 -6.43 -7.23 -23.49
CA LEU A 78 -5.45 -6.18 -23.19
C LEU A 78 -5.58 -4.96 -24.10
N GLN A 79 -6.33 -5.04 -25.22
CA GLN A 79 -6.54 -3.94 -26.17
C GLN A 79 -6.94 -2.61 -25.49
N PRO A 80 -7.85 -2.58 -24.50
CA PRO A 80 -8.21 -1.33 -23.83
C PRO A 80 -7.04 -0.64 -23.11
N LEU A 81 -5.99 -1.38 -22.78
CA LEU A 81 -4.81 -0.91 -22.04
C LEU A 81 -3.64 -0.49 -22.96
N GLU A 82 -3.78 -0.53 -24.29
CA GLU A 82 -2.68 -0.21 -25.23
C GLU A 82 -2.03 1.15 -24.94
N LYS A 83 -2.84 2.17 -24.61
CA LYS A 83 -2.34 3.52 -24.25
C LYS A 83 -1.41 3.52 -23.03
N LEU A 84 -1.49 2.49 -22.19
CA LEU A 84 -0.71 2.30 -20.97
C LEU A 84 0.41 1.25 -21.12
N ARG A 85 0.69 0.73 -22.32
CA ARG A 85 1.67 -0.34 -22.57
C ARG A 85 2.99 -0.18 -21.82
N LYS A 86 3.54 1.04 -21.77
CA LYS A 86 4.82 1.33 -21.10
C LYS A 86 4.73 1.40 -19.56
N SER A 87 3.53 1.24 -18.99
CA SER A 87 3.24 1.37 -17.56
C SER A 87 2.85 0.06 -16.89
N PHE A 88 2.83 -1.05 -17.62
CA PHE A 88 2.57 -2.37 -17.05
C PHE A 88 3.39 -3.46 -17.75
N SER A 89 3.42 -4.63 -17.13
CA SER A 89 4.01 -5.84 -17.69
C SER A 89 3.03 -6.98 -17.49
N VAL A 90 2.99 -7.91 -18.45
CA VAL A 90 2.17 -9.11 -18.38
C VAL A 90 3.10 -10.28 -18.09
N PHE A 91 2.80 -11.01 -17.03
CA PHE A 91 3.53 -12.22 -16.64
C PHE A 91 2.61 -13.41 -16.81
N SER A 92 3.04 -14.41 -17.56
CA SER A 92 2.41 -15.74 -17.65
C SER A 92 3.20 -16.76 -16.83
N ASN A 93 2.61 -17.94 -16.62
CA ASN A 93 3.26 -19.08 -15.94
C ASN A 93 3.70 -18.79 -14.48
N LEU A 94 2.97 -17.92 -13.78
CA LEU A 94 3.18 -17.65 -12.35
C LEU A 94 2.27 -18.51 -11.44
N ASP A 95 1.50 -19.43 -12.00
CA ASP A 95 0.69 -20.36 -11.23
C ASP A 95 1.45 -21.67 -10.94
N HIS A 96 1.11 -22.31 -9.82
CA HIS A 96 1.68 -23.59 -9.41
C HIS A 96 0.79 -24.77 -9.84
N GLY A 97 0.01 -24.64 -10.92
CA GLY A 97 -0.91 -25.68 -11.38
C GLY A 97 -2.04 -26.01 -10.41
N LEU A 98 -2.38 -25.07 -9.51
CA LEU A 98 -3.39 -25.30 -8.47
C LEU A 98 -4.79 -25.39 -9.08
N THR A 99 -5.53 -26.40 -8.64
CA THR A 99 -6.92 -26.65 -9.02
C THR A 99 -7.82 -26.57 -7.79
N GLY A 100 -9.14 -26.59 -7.96
CA GLY A 100 -10.10 -26.50 -6.84
C GLY A 100 -11.27 -25.54 -7.06
N GLY A 101 -11.50 -25.09 -8.30
CA GLY A 101 -12.63 -24.23 -8.65
C GLY A 101 -12.65 -22.94 -7.83
N HIS A 102 -13.79 -22.64 -7.21
CA HIS A 102 -13.96 -21.47 -6.34
C HIS A 102 -12.88 -21.38 -5.23
N PHE A 103 -12.37 -22.49 -4.73
CA PHE A 103 -11.36 -22.48 -3.67
C PHE A 103 -9.93 -22.26 -4.19
N GLY A 104 -9.71 -22.41 -5.51
CA GLY A 104 -8.38 -22.20 -6.11
C GLY A 104 -7.90 -20.76 -6.01
N VAL A 105 -8.80 -19.77 -6.06
CA VAL A 105 -8.44 -18.34 -5.95
C VAL A 105 -7.83 -17.98 -4.58
N HIS A 106 -7.99 -18.84 -3.57
CA HIS A 106 -7.43 -18.60 -2.24
C HIS A 106 -5.90 -18.58 -2.25
N SER A 107 -5.27 -19.22 -3.22
CA SER A 107 -3.82 -19.22 -3.39
C SER A 107 -3.30 -18.02 -4.18
N PHE A 108 -4.15 -17.07 -4.59
CA PHE A 108 -3.74 -16.00 -5.51
C PHE A 108 -2.50 -15.22 -5.04
N LEU A 109 -2.41 -14.90 -3.74
CA LEU A 109 -1.26 -14.18 -3.17
C LEU A 109 -0.28 -15.06 -2.39
N SER A 110 -0.61 -16.33 -2.10
CA SER A 110 0.26 -17.25 -1.35
C SER A 110 0.93 -18.30 -2.24
N GLY A 111 0.42 -18.55 -3.45
CA GLY A 111 0.90 -19.61 -4.35
C GLY A 111 0.60 -21.04 -3.89
N VAL A 112 -0.06 -21.23 -2.75
CA VAL A 112 -0.44 -22.53 -2.19
C VAL A 112 -1.76 -22.41 -1.41
N LEU A 113 -2.56 -23.49 -1.40
CA LEU A 113 -3.77 -23.55 -0.58
C LEU A 113 -3.40 -23.75 0.88
N LYS A 114 -4.15 -23.11 1.79
CA LYS A 114 -3.95 -23.25 3.23
C LYS A 114 -3.90 -24.71 3.70
N VAL A 115 -4.72 -25.58 3.12
CA VAL A 115 -4.77 -27.01 3.47
C VAL A 115 -3.48 -27.75 3.15
N ASP A 116 -2.72 -27.29 2.16
CA ASP A 116 -1.48 -27.90 1.68
C ASP A 116 -0.23 -27.28 2.29
N ALA A 117 -0.36 -26.09 2.92
CA ALA A 117 0.74 -25.33 3.48
C ALA A 117 1.25 -25.82 4.85
N LYS A 118 0.69 -26.90 5.43
CA LYS A 118 1.00 -27.37 6.79
C LYS A 118 2.49 -27.58 7.06
N ASN A 119 3.22 -28.10 6.07
CA ASN A 119 4.66 -28.41 6.20
C ASN A 119 5.56 -27.40 5.48
N MET A 120 5.01 -26.23 5.13
CA MET A 120 5.73 -25.17 4.43
C MET A 120 5.93 -23.98 5.40
N PRO A 121 7.16 -23.71 5.87
CA PRO A 121 7.43 -22.67 6.85
C PRO A 121 6.84 -21.30 6.49
N ASP A 122 6.90 -20.94 5.20
CA ASP A 122 6.34 -19.70 4.66
C ASP A 122 5.15 -19.95 3.70
N GLY A 123 4.64 -21.18 3.57
CA GLY A 123 3.53 -21.46 2.64
C GLY A 123 2.20 -20.85 3.07
N ASN A 124 2.08 -20.46 4.34
CA ASN A 124 0.85 -19.88 4.87
C ASN A 124 0.76 -18.36 4.71
N ILE A 125 1.85 -17.64 4.42
CA ILE A 125 1.84 -16.18 4.33
C ILE A 125 1.60 -15.72 2.88
N SER A 126 0.67 -14.79 2.69
CA SER A 126 0.46 -14.16 1.39
C SER A 126 1.43 -13.00 1.15
N LEU A 127 1.68 -12.69 -0.13
CA LEU A 127 2.60 -11.64 -0.56
C LEU A 127 2.30 -10.27 0.07
N ASP A 128 1.03 -9.88 0.14
CA ASP A 128 0.60 -8.63 0.76
C ASP A 128 0.94 -8.59 2.26
N GLN A 129 0.77 -9.70 2.97
CA GLN A 129 1.10 -9.80 4.40
C GLN A 129 2.61 -9.83 4.62
N ARG A 130 3.37 -10.48 3.73
CA ARG A 130 4.83 -10.43 3.76
C ARG A 130 5.37 -9.02 3.52
N ILE A 131 4.77 -8.28 2.60
CA ILE A 131 5.10 -6.85 2.37
C ILE A 131 4.75 -6.03 3.61
N ALA A 132 3.60 -6.27 4.25
CA ALA A 132 3.19 -5.58 5.45
C ALA A 132 4.16 -5.79 6.63
N GLU A 133 4.73 -6.98 6.79
CA GLU A 133 5.76 -7.26 7.81
C GLU A 133 7.03 -6.40 7.61
N VAL A 134 7.40 -6.11 6.36
CA VAL A 134 8.67 -5.43 6.03
C VAL A 134 8.49 -3.92 5.94
N MET A 135 7.41 -3.46 5.31
CA MET A 135 7.19 -2.05 4.96
C MET A 135 6.02 -1.40 5.72
N GLY A 136 5.21 -2.18 6.44
CA GLY A 136 3.97 -1.68 7.06
C GLY A 136 4.18 -0.62 8.14
N ALA A 137 5.39 -0.50 8.70
CA ALA A 137 5.75 0.55 9.64
C ALA A 137 5.86 1.95 9.00
N GLU A 138 6.00 2.02 7.66
CA GLU A 138 6.09 3.30 6.93
C GLU A 138 4.70 3.89 6.60
N THR A 139 3.63 3.11 6.76
CA THR A 139 2.26 3.51 6.43
C THR A 139 1.38 3.54 7.67
N ARG A 140 0.31 4.36 7.65
CA ARG A 140 -0.68 4.41 8.75
C ARG A 140 -1.34 3.05 9.01
N PHE A 141 -1.63 2.32 7.94
CA PHE A 141 -2.15 0.96 8.00
C PHE A 141 -1.13 0.04 7.31
N PRO A 142 -0.65 -1.01 7.99
CA PRO A 142 0.34 -1.92 7.40
C PRO A 142 -0.27 -2.81 6.31
N SER A 143 -1.56 -3.12 6.41
CA SER A 143 -2.34 -3.86 5.41
C SER A 143 -3.81 -3.47 5.49
N LEU A 144 -4.50 -3.48 4.35
CA LEU A 144 -5.94 -3.27 4.23
C LEU A 144 -6.50 -4.25 3.20
N THR A 145 -7.38 -5.15 3.65
CA THR A 145 -8.09 -6.10 2.78
C THR A 145 -9.51 -5.60 2.54
N VAL A 146 -9.92 -5.57 1.27
CA VAL A 146 -11.26 -5.10 0.87
C VAL A 146 -11.89 -6.10 -0.08
N GLY A 147 -13.12 -6.51 0.24
CA GLY A 147 -13.84 -7.55 -0.49
C GLY A 147 -15.34 -7.34 -0.39
N SER A 148 -16.07 -7.83 -1.38
CA SER A 148 -17.52 -7.75 -1.39
C SER A 148 -18.11 -8.79 -0.44
N VAL A 149 -19.06 -8.38 0.39
CA VAL A 149 -19.82 -9.27 1.28
C VAL A 149 -20.66 -10.28 0.48
N GLY A 150 -21.15 -9.90 -0.70
CA GLY A 150 -21.80 -10.82 -1.65
C GLY A 150 -20.83 -11.44 -2.65
N GLY A 151 -19.53 -11.19 -2.49
CA GLY A 151 -18.48 -11.75 -3.33
C GLY A 151 -18.18 -13.20 -2.97
N LEU A 152 -17.20 -13.77 -3.66
CA LEU A 152 -16.81 -15.15 -3.47
C LEU A 152 -16.47 -15.44 -1.99
N HIS A 153 -17.20 -16.37 -1.39
CA HIS A 153 -17.05 -16.78 0.00
C HIS A 153 -17.09 -15.60 1.02
N ASN A 154 -17.92 -14.58 0.76
CA ASN A 154 -18.22 -13.47 1.67
C ASN A 154 -17.01 -12.59 2.08
N GLY A 155 -16.05 -12.32 1.18
CA GLY A 155 -14.99 -11.33 1.42
C GLY A 155 -13.70 -11.60 0.66
N THR A 156 -12.61 -10.95 1.09
CA THR A 156 -11.27 -11.07 0.47
C THR A 156 -10.58 -12.36 0.90
N GLN A 157 -11.02 -13.50 0.37
CA GLN A 157 -10.40 -14.80 0.68
C GLN A 157 -9.11 -15.05 -0.11
N MET A 158 -8.18 -14.09 -0.14
CA MET A 158 -6.89 -14.21 -0.83
C MET A 158 -5.69 -13.74 0.01
N SER A 159 -5.93 -13.32 1.26
CA SER A 159 -4.89 -12.79 2.15
C SER A 159 -4.79 -13.62 3.42
N TRP A 160 -3.56 -14.00 3.78
CA TRP A 160 -3.25 -14.96 4.84
C TRP A 160 -2.05 -14.49 5.65
N THR A 161 -2.23 -14.36 6.95
CA THR A 161 -1.13 -14.07 7.89
C THR A 161 -0.11 -15.21 7.92
N ARG A 162 1.06 -14.98 8.52
CA ARG A 162 2.09 -16.02 8.74
C ARG A 162 1.57 -17.30 9.39
N SER A 163 0.61 -17.19 10.30
CA SER A 163 -0.06 -18.32 10.96
C SER A 163 -1.16 -18.99 10.11
N GLY A 164 -1.37 -18.57 8.87
CA GLY A 164 -2.42 -19.09 7.99
C GLY A 164 -3.83 -18.64 8.38
N VAL A 165 -3.94 -17.55 9.15
CA VAL A 165 -5.24 -16.94 9.51
C VAL A 165 -5.64 -15.98 8.40
N ARG A 166 -6.88 -16.10 7.94
CA ARG A 166 -7.50 -15.21 6.96
C ARG A 166 -7.58 -13.79 7.53
N VAL A 167 -7.19 -12.80 6.74
CA VAL A 167 -7.29 -11.36 7.08
C VAL A 167 -8.65 -10.80 6.67
#